data_AF-A0A1Q8BIC7-F1
#
_entry.id   AF-A0A1Q8BIC7-F1
#
_cell.length_a   1.000
_cell.length_b   1.000
_cell.length_c   1.000
_cell.angle_alpha   90.00
_cell.angle_beta   90.00
_cell.angle_gamma   90.00
#
_symmetry.space_group_name_H-M   'P 1'
#
loop_
_entity.id
_entity.type
_entity.pdbx_description
1 polymer ?
#
loop_
_entity_poly.entity_id
_entity_poly.type
_entity_poly.pdbx_seq_one_letter_code
_entity_poly.pdbx_strand_id
1 'polypeptide(L)' 'MEIQPLDIPVFRRAPTGKKEIVQLSEISRLIGVLRTFMNLVRVYTKEQYRSRVEAASRQVLGETPSSVKVSL' A
#
# COMPACT_ATOMS: atom_id res chain seq x y z
N MET A 1 -15.96 3.71 -2.24
CA MET A 1 -15.16 3.09 -1.17
C MET A 1 -14.13 4.13 -0.76
N GLU A 2 -14.21 4.63 0.46
CA GLU A 2 -13.18 5.53 1.01
C GLU A 2 -11.98 4.67 1.41
N ILE A 3 -10.85 4.87 0.75
CA ILE A 3 -9.57 4.29 1.14
C ILE A 3 -9.06 5.16 2.30
N GLN A 4 -9.07 4.62 3.52
CA GLN A 4 -8.47 5.32 4.64
C GLN A 4 -6.94 5.31 4.46
N PRO A 5 -6.24 6.41 4.80
CA PRO A 5 -4.79 6.45 4.72
C PRO A 5 -4.19 5.25 5.48
N LEU A 6 -3.34 4.47 4.80
CA LEU A 6 -2.53 3.37 5.35
C LEU A 6 -3.24 2.03 5.58
N ASP A 7 -4.42 1.83 5.01
CA ASP A 7 -4.97 0.49 4.80
C ASP A 7 -4.26 -0.18 3.60
N ILE A 8 -3.04 -0.65 3.85
CA ILE A 8 -2.18 -1.30 2.84
C ILE A 8 -2.68 -2.73 2.62
N PRO A 9 -3.22 -3.07 1.43
CA PRO A 9 -3.65 -4.43 1.14
C PRO A 9 -2.42 -5.33 0.89
N VAL A 10 -2.46 -6.53 1.45
CA VAL A 10 -1.44 -7.55 1.28
C VAL A 10 -2.05 -8.90 0.94
N PHE A 11 -1.24 -9.79 0.39
CA PHE A 11 -1.66 -11.15 0.09
C PHE A 11 -1.36 -12.10 1.25
N ARG A 12 -2.39 -12.70 1.81
CA ARG A 12 -2.27 -13.89 2.65
C ARG A 12 -2.42 -15.14 1.79
N ARG A 13 -1.58 -16.15 2.02
CA ARG A 13 -1.80 -17.48 1.42
C ARG A 13 -2.77 -18.25 2.30
N ALA A 14 -3.91 -18.64 1.73
CA ALA A 14 -4.85 -19.54 2.37
C ALA A 14 -4.23 -20.95 2.50
N PRO A 15 -4.73 -21.81 3.40
CA PRO A 15 -4.34 -23.21 3.48
C PRO A 15 -4.48 -23.98 2.15
N THR A 16 -5.40 -23.51 1.28
CA THR A 16 -5.64 -24.04 -0.06
C THR A 16 -4.61 -23.58 -1.11
N GLY A 17 -3.63 -22.75 -0.73
CA GLY A 17 -2.63 -22.16 -1.63
C GLY A 17 -3.12 -20.93 -2.41
N LYS A 18 -4.42 -20.59 -2.33
CA LYS A 18 -4.98 -19.39 -2.96
C LYS A 18 -4.49 -18.12 -2.26
N LYS A 19 -4.35 -17.03 -3.02
CA LYS A 19 -4.05 -15.70 -2.48
C LYS A 19 -5.35 -15.00 -2.09
N GLU A 20 -5.41 -14.54 -0.86
CA GLU A 20 -6.48 -13.69 -0.34
C GLU A 20 -5.94 -12.29 -0.10
N ILE A 21 -6.68 -11.27 -0.53
CA ILE A 21 -6.36 -9.88 -0.22
C ILE A 21 -6.91 -9.59 1.17
N VAL A 22 -6.04 -9.12 2.06
CA VAL A 22 -6.39 -8.73 3.44
C VAL A 22 -5.65 -7.45 3.80
N GLN A 23 -6.14 -6.73 4.79
CA GLN A 23 -5.44 -5.53 5.27
C GLN A 23 -4.23 -5.90 6.13
N LEU A 24 -3.12 -5.17 5.97
CA LEU A 24 -1.92 -5.43 6.77
C LEU A 24 -2.15 -5.28 8.28
N SER A 25 -3.05 -4.38 8.68
CA SER A 25 -3.48 -4.16 10.06
C SER A 25 -4.21 -5.36 10.67
N GLU A 26 -4.91 -6.16 9.86
CA GLU A 26 -5.57 -7.41 10.30
C GLU A 26 -4.56 -8.51 10.62
N ILE A 27 -3.38 -8.47 9.99
CA ILE A 27 -2.31 -9.47 10.22
C ILE A 27 -1.42 -9.05 11.40
N SER A 28 -1.17 -7.75 11.57
CA SER A 28 -0.26 -7.24 12.59
C SER A 28 -0.87 -6.14 13.43
N ARG A 29 -1.15 -6.46 14.70
CA ARG A 29 -1.59 -5.48 15.72
C ARG A 29 -0.61 -4.31 15.84
N LEU A 30 0.69 -4.55 15.71
CA LEU A 30 1.71 -3.50 15.74
C LEU A 30 1.52 -2.50 14.60
N ILE A 31 1.26 -2.99 13.38
CA ILE A 31 0.97 -2.11 12.23
C ILE A 31 -0.33 -1.34 12.45
N GLY A 32 -1.35 -1.97 13.06
CA GLY A 32 -2.59 -1.30 13.44
C GLY A 32 -2.38 -0.09 14.36
N VAL A 33 -1.34 -0.10 15.19
CA VAL A 33 -0.93 1.05 16.01
C VAL A 33 -0.06 2.02 15.21
N LEU A 34 0.95 1.53 14.47
CA LEU A 34 1.89 2.39 13.74
C LEU A 34 1.23 3.19 12.61
N ARG A 35 0.13 2.71 12.03
CA ARG A 35 -0.57 3.40 10.95
C ARG A 35 -1.07 4.80 11.34
N THR A 36 -1.29 5.09 12.63
CA THR A 36 -1.68 6.45 13.04
C THR A 36 -0.52 7.45 12.99
N PHE A 37 0.72 6.95 12.90
CA PHE A 37 1.94 7.76 12.90
C PHE A 37 2.66 7.78 11.54
N MET A 38 2.35 6.83 10.66
CA MET A 38 2.93 6.78 9.32
C MET A 38 2.34 7.89 8.45
N ASN A 39 3.19 8.65 7.78
CA ASN A 39 2.79 9.72 6.87
C ASN A 39 3.27 9.51 5.43
N LEU A 40 4.09 8.48 5.19
CA LEU A 40 4.67 8.18 3.88
C LEU A 40 4.87 6.66 3.72
N VAL A 41 4.50 6.14 2.56
CA VAL A 41 4.84 4.79 2.11
C VAL A 41 5.70 4.92 0.85
N ARG A 42 6.87 4.28 0.83
CA ARG A 42 7.74 4.23 -0.35
C ARG A 42 7.57 2.90 -1.08
N VAL A 43 7.30 2.97 -2.37
CA VAL A 43 7.17 1.80 -3.24
C VAL A 43 8.40 1.71 -4.13
N TYR A 44 9.11 0.59 -4.07
CA TYR A 44 10.31 0.35 -4.86
C TYR A 44 10.03 -0.64 -5.97
N THR A 45 10.63 -0.40 -7.13
CA THR A 45 10.56 -1.30 -8.27
C THR A 45 11.79 -1.14 -9.15
N LYS A 46 12.03 -2.12 -10.03
CA LYS A 46 13.06 -1.98 -11.08
C LYS A 46 12.64 -0.88 -12.06
N GLU A 47 13.61 -0.17 -12.61
CA GLU A 47 13.39 0.96 -13.52
C GLU A 47 12.40 0.65 -14.64
N GLN A 48 12.57 -0.50 -15.31
CA GLN A 48 11.69 -0.97 -16.39
C GLN A 48 10.21 -1.14 -16.01
N TYR A 49 9.87 -1.13 -14.72
CA TYR A 49 8.50 -1.28 -14.23
C TYR A 49 7.93 -0.01 -13.59
N ARG A 50 8.69 1.10 -13.51
CA ARG A 50 8.28 2.33 -12.79
C ARG A 50 6.88 2.79 -13.17
N SER A 51 6.59 2.98 -14.47
CA SER A 51 5.28 3.46 -14.92
C SER A 51 4.13 2.51 -14.57
N ARG A 52 4.35 1.19 -14.72
CA ARG A 52 3.34 0.18 -14.37
C ARG A 52 3.06 0.13 -12.87
N VAL A 53 4.11 0.21 -12.06
CA VAL A 53 3.97 0.22 -10.60
C VAL A 53 3.35 1.52 -10.13
N GLU A 54 3.71 2.66 -10.71
CA GLU A 54 3.09 3.95 -10.39
C GLU A 54 1.58 3.93 -10.62
N ALA A 55 1.13 3.45 -11.79
CA ALA A 55 -0.28 3.31 -12.09
C ALA A 55 -1.00 2.37 -11.10
N ALA A 56 -0.39 1.23 -10.78
CA ALA A 56 -0.94 0.28 -9.81
C ALA A 56 -0.99 0.88 -8.39
N SER A 57 0.05 1.61 -7.97
CA SER A 57 0.10 2.29 -6.67
C SER A 57 -1.02 3.31 -6.54
N ARG A 58 -1.31 4.10 -7.59
CA ARG A 58 -2.45 5.04 -7.56
C ARG A 58 -3.80 4.33 -7.41
N GLN A 59 -3.97 3.20 -8.08
CA GLN A 59 -5.20 2.40 -7.99
C GLN A 59 -5.38 1.72 -6.62
N VAL A 60 -4.28 1.25 -6.03
CA VAL A 60 -4.31 0.41 -4.81
C VAL A 60 -4.22 1.26 -3.53
N LEU A 61 -3.35 2.28 -3.52
CA LEU A 61 -3.06 3.11 -2.34
C LEU A 61 -3.72 4.49 -2.41
N GLY A 62 -4.38 4.81 -3.52
CA GLY A 62 -4.96 6.12 -3.78
C GLY A 62 -4.01 7.09 -4.47
N GLU A 63 -4.55 8.25 -4.89
CA GLU A 63 -3.77 9.30 -5.53
C GLU A 63 -2.75 9.91 -4.58
N THR A 64 -1.56 10.20 -5.11
CA THR A 64 -0.54 10.92 -4.36
C THR A 64 -0.96 12.39 -4.22
N PRO A 65 -1.05 12.95 -3.00
CA PRO A 65 -1.31 14.37 -2.82
C PRO A 65 -0.29 15.20 -3.61
N SER A 66 -0.74 16.28 -4.26
CA SER A 66 0.13 17.15 -5.06
C SER A 66 1.32 17.69 -4.26
N SER A 67 1.17 17.85 -2.94
CA SER A 67 2.23 18.25 -2.01
C SER A 67 3.41 17.28 -1.92
N VAL A 68 3.22 16.00 -2.25
CA VAL A 68 4.28 14.97 -2.21
C VAL A 68 5.06 14.91 -3.53
N LYS A 69 4.51 15.44 -4.63
CA LYS A 69 5.15 15.43 -5.95
C LYS A 69 6.38 16.35 -6.06
N VAL A 70 6.59 17.26 -5.09
CA VAL A 70 7.57 18.35 -5.17
C VAL A 70 8.96 17.96 -4.66
N SER A 71 9.13 16.80 -4.03
CA SER A 71 10.41 16.41 -3.42
C SER A 71 11.08 15.24 -4.14
N LEU A 72 11.50 15.44 -5.40
CA LEU A 72 12.54 14.64 -6.08
C LEU A 72 13.27 15.49 -7.12
#